data_AF-A0A2N9N8N6-F1
#
_entry.id   AF-A0A2N9N8N6-F1
#
_cell.length_a   1.000
_cell.length_b   1.000
_cell.length_c   1.000
_cell.angle_alpha   90.00
_cell.angle_beta   90.00
_cell.angle_gamma   90.00
#
_symmetry.space_group_name_H-M   'P 1'
#
loop_
_entity.id
_entity.type
_entity.pdbx_description
1 polymer ?
#
loop_
_entity_poly.entity_id
_entity_poly.type
_entity_poly.pdbx_seq_one_letter_code
_entity_poly.pdbx_strand_id
1 'polypeptide(L)'
;MRNNPLPRLDERPDIRELLQPYCRLRRGEVWADPVSGHRVGCLDAANDQDVAKLMDGNKAIAAIHDPPYNLVAFEEQSNDGFIQWCQQWVKNGLDWMERDASLYVWLGADQRNGFQPLPDFMIMMRALPVVSRSFITMRNQRGYGTQRNWMAVRQELLYYTKGDPIFNVDAEYTDIPKILRGYYKKVNGRLTENAERSNSENIRAGNVWVDIQQVFYRVEENVSGCYAQKPLKCIDRIVRASSNVGHLIVDFFAHSGTTLLACEVSKRRCFTLDVDPIFCEIAIRRLENYRQTGRLGWQNSHPFEGDLSTQFAPPPETVEDGDDDSSTQRSVVPQSSLF
;
A
#
# COMPACT_ATOMS: atom_id res chain seq x y z
N MET A 1 -2.90 -28.37 -3.16
CA MET A 1 -3.40 -27.06 -3.67
C MET A 1 -3.61 -27.21 -5.16
N ARG A 2 -4.77 -26.81 -5.69
CA ARG A 2 -4.91 -26.63 -7.13
C ARG A 2 -4.10 -25.38 -7.47
N ASN A 3 -3.12 -25.49 -8.35
CA ASN A 3 -2.31 -24.36 -8.78
C ASN A 3 -3.14 -23.47 -9.72
N ASN A 4 -3.95 -22.58 -9.13
CA ASN A 4 -5.01 -21.84 -9.84
C ASN A 4 -5.03 -20.33 -9.48
N PRO A 5 -3.93 -19.57 -9.64
CA PRO A 5 -3.94 -18.14 -9.33
C PRO A 5 -4.75 -17.35 -10.37
N LEU A 6 -5.46 -16.30 -9.92
CA LEU A 6 -6.05 -15.33 -10.85
C LEU A 6 -4.93 -14.54 -11.55
N PRO A 7 -5.06 -14.29 -12.87
CA PRO A 7 -4.20 -13.33 -13.56
C PRO A 7 -4.52 -11.90 -13.09
N ARG A 8 -3.61 -10.97 -13.38
CA ARG A 8 -3.79 -9.53 -13.15
C ARG A 8 -5.15 -9.05 -13.64
N LEU A 9 -5.98 -8.54 -12.73
CA LEU A 9 -7.36 -8.19 -13.04
C LEU A 9 -7.44 -6.93 -13.90
N ASP A 10 -6.53 -5.98 -13.74
CA ASP A 10 -6.46 -4.75 -14.55
C ASP A 10 -6.28 -5.03 -16.06
N GLU A 11 -5.69 -6.17 -16.42
CA GLU A 11 -5.44 -6.58 -17.80
C GLU A 11 -6.49 -7.56 -18.34
N ARG A 12 -7.49 -7.96 -17.53
CA ARG A 12 -8.43 -9.06 -17.84
C ARG A 12 -9.91 -8.69 -17.62
N PRO A 13 -10.51 -7.85 -18.48
CA PRO A 13 -11.93 -7.49 -18.38
C PRO A 13 -12.88 -8.68 -18.39
N ASP A 14 -12.56 -9.71 -19.18
CA ASP A 14 -13.33 -10.96 -19.28
C ASP A 14 -13.43 -11.70 -17.93
N ILE A 15 -12.33 -11.71 -17.17
CA ILE A 15 -12.32 -12.31 -15.84
C ILE A 15 -13.02 -11.40 -14.84
N ARG A 16 -12.86 -10.07 -14.95
CA ARG A 16 -13.56 -9.12 -14.08
C ARG A 16 -15.08 -9.30 -14.19
N GLU A 17 -15.63 -9.42 -15.40
CA GLU A 17 -17.06 -9.68 -15.63
C GLU A 17 -17.52 -10.99 -14.97
N LEU A 18 -16.68 -12.04 -15.01
CA LEU A 18 -16.97 -13.32 -14.35
C LEU A 18 -17.02 -13.21 -12.81
N LEU A 19 -16.23 -12.30 -12.22
CA LEU A 19 -16.16 -12.12 -10.76
C LEU A 19 -17.27 -11.24 -10.19
N GLN A 20 -17.77 -10.27 -10.97
CA GLN A 20 -18.77 -9.30 -10.51
C GLN A 20 -20.00 -9.89 -9.81
N PRO A 21 -20.61 -11.00 -10.30
CA PRO A 21 -21.77 -11.60 -9.64
C PRO A 21 -21.51 -12.04 -8.18
N TYR A 22 -20.26 -12.32 -7.82
CA TYR A 22 -19.87 -12.79 -6.49
C TYR A 22 -19.47 -11.66 -5.52
N CYS A 23 -19.48 -10.41 -5.98
CA CYS A 23 -19.20 -9.25 -5.14
C CYS A 23 -20.42 -8.93 -4.27
N ARG A 24 -20.23 -8.77 -2.96
CA ARG A 24 -21.29 -8.39 -2.02
C ARG A 24 -21.72 -6.94 -2.15
N LEU A 25 -20.79 -6.07 -2.53
CA LEU A 25 -21.03 -4.64 -2.66
C LEU A 25 -21.26 -4.23 -4.10
N ARG A 26 -22.09 -3.20 -4.26
CA ARG A 26 -22.25 -2.38 -5.46
C ARG A 26 -21.80 -0.96 -5.15
N ARG A 27 -21.57 -0.16 -6.20
CA ARG A 27 -21.15 1.24 -6.05
C ARG A 27 -22.15 2.00 -5.17
N GLY A 28 -21.61 2.76 -4.21
CA GLY A 28 -22.36 3.47 -3.19
C GLY A 28 -22.63 2.66 -1.93
N GLU A 29 -22.30 1.37 -1.85
CA GLU A 29 -22.59 0.53 -0.68
C GLU A 29 -21.40 0.41 0.28
N VAL A 30 -21.70 0.13 1.55
CA VAL A 30 -20.70 -0.08 2.60
C VAL A 30 -21.02 -1.37 3.34
N TRP A 31 -20.06 -2.28 3.39
CA TRP A 31 -20.05 -3.43 4.27
C TRP A 31 -19.50 -3.02 5.64
N ALA A 32 -20.19 -3.40 6.71
CA ALA A 32 -19.73 -3.22 8.09
C ALA A 32 -19.43 -4.58 8.70
N ASP A 33 -18.22 -4.74 9.22
CA ASP A 33 -17.78 -5.94 9.90
C ASP A 33 -18.40 -6.05 11.29
N PRO A 34 -19.19 -7.09 11.59
CA PRO A 34 -19.82 -7.25 12.89
C PRO A 34 -18.84 -7.70 14.00
N VAL A 35 -17.60 -8.09 13.65
CA VAL A 35 -16.64 -8.69 14.60
C VAL A 35 -15.68 -7.66 15.18
N SER A 36 -14.86 -7.02 14.35
CA SER A 36 -13.84 -6.05 14.78
C SER A 36 -14.24 -4.60 14.46
N GLY A 37 -15.41 -4.39 13.84
CA GLY A 37 -15.91 -3.05 13.51
C GLY A 37 -15.13 -2.38 12.36
N HIS A 38 -14.56 -3.16 11.45
CA HIS A 38 -14.06 -2.65 10.17
C HIS A 38 -15.19 -2.20 9.23
N ARG A 39 -14.86 -1.39 8.23
CA ARG A 39 -15.78 -1.04 7.14
C ARG A 39 -15.07 -1.09 5.81
N VAL A 40 -15.77 -1.61 4.79
CA VAL A 40 -15.32 -1.62 3.40
C VAL A 40 -16.39 -0.96 2.55
N GLY A 41 -16.08 0.12 1.85
CA GLY A 41 -17.00 0.83 0.97
C GLY A 41 -16.65 0.64 -0.50
N CYS A 42 -17.65 0.36 -1.35
CA CYS A 42 -17.50 0.49 -2.79
C CYS A 42 -17.85 1.93 -3.19
N LEU A 43 -16.88 2.84 -3.09
CA LEU A 43 -17.08 4.29 -2.99
C LEU A 43 -15.99 5.06 -3.75
N ASP A 44 -16.22 6.34 -3.99
CA ASP A 44 -15.25 7.24 -4.62
C ASP A 44 -14.56 8.14 -3.58
N ALA A 45 -13.24 8.03 -3.45
CA ALA A 45 -12.43 8.84 -2.53
C ALA A 45 -12.52 10.35 -2.80
N ALA A 46 -12.77 10.75 -4.05
CA ALA A 46 -12.91 12.15 -4.44
C ALA A 46 -14.33 12.68 -4.21
N ASN A 47 -15.31 11.83 -3.89
CA ASN A 47 -16.65 12.25 -3.51
C ASN A 47 -16.76 12.38 -1.97
N ASP A 48 -17.14 13.55 -1.49
CA ASP A 48 -17.20 13.87 -0.06
C ASP A 48 -18.36 13.18 0.67
N GLN A 49 -19.51 12.97 0.01
CA GLN A 49 -20.63 12.21 0.60
C GLN A 49 -20.28 10.73 0.77
N ASP A 50 -19.57 10.15 -0.18
CA ASP A 50 -19.07 8.78 -0.12
C ASP A 50 -18.08 8.61 1.04
N VAL A 51 -17.09 9.50 1.17
CA VAL A 51 -16.17 9.49 2.31
C VAL A 51 -16.93 9.67 3.63
N ALA A 52 -17.90 10.59 3.70
CA ALA A 52 -18.72 10.77 4.90
C ALA A 52 -19.51 9.51 5.26
N LYS A 53 -20.04 8.79 4.26
CA LYS A 53 -20.74 7.51 4.45
C LYS A 53 -19.81 6.43 4.98
N LEU A 54 -18.58 6.32 4.46
CA LEU A 54 -17.55 5.40 4.97
C LEU A 54 -17.15 5.75 6.42
N MET A 55 -17.11 7.03 6.76
CA MET A 55 -16.63 7.45 8.09
C MET A 55 -17.73 7.43 9.16
N ASP A 56 -19.00 7.63 8.80
CA ASP A 56 -20.17 7.52 9.70
C ASP A 56 -19.94 8.18 11.07
N GLY A 57 -19.50 9.43 11.04
CA GLY A 57 -19.22 10.22 12.24
C GLY A 57 -17.89 9.93 12.95
N ASN A 58 -17.14 8.90 12.57
CA ASN A 58 -15.87 8.55 13.21
C ASN A 58 -14.70 9.32 12.59
N LYS A 59 -13.66 9.62 13.38
CA LYS A 59 -12.41 10.23 12.92
C LYS A 59 -11.25 9.24 13.04
N ALA A 60 -10.32 9.26 12.09
CA ALA A 60 -9.16 8.37 12.06
C ALA A 60 -7.92 9.03 12.67
N ILE A 61 -7.12 8.26 13.43
CA ILE A 61 -5.83 8.72 13.98
C ILE A 61 -4.72 8.72 12.91
N ALA A 62 -4.87 7.88 11.89
CA ALA A 62 -3.93 7.81 10.79
C ALA A 62 -4.62 7.43 9.49
N ALA A 63 -4.06 7.92 8.40
CA ALA A 63 -4.47 7.65 7.04
C ALA A 63 -3.28 7.05 6.27
N ILE A 64 -3.52 5.95 5.54
CA ILE A 64 -2.51 5.27 4.73
C ILE A 64 -3.11 5.09 3.35
N HIS A 65 -2.52 5.74 2.34
CA HIS A 65 -3.07 5.79 1.00
C HIS A 65 -2.05 5.35 -0.04
N ASP A 66 -2.50 4.53 -0.98
CA ASP A 66 -1.74 4.06 -2.13
C ASP A 66 -2.55 4.33 -3.42
N PRO A 67 -2.67 5.60 -3.82
CA PRO A 67 -3.49 5.96 -4.96
C PRO A 67 -2.95 5.35 -6.26
N PRO A 68 -3.84 5.01 -7.22
CA PRO A 68 -3.41 4.57 -8.55
C PRO A 68 -2.63 5.70 -9.26
N TYR A 69 -1.46 5.40 -9.82
CA TYR A 69 -0.61 6.42 -10.45
C TYR A 69 -1.09 6.77 -11.86
N ASN A 70 -1.41 8.04 -12.11
CA ASN A 70 -1.90 8.57 -13.38
C ASN A 70 -3.15 7.86 -13.94
N LEU A 71 -3.80 7.02 -13.13
CA LEU A 71 -4.97 6.23 -13.47
C LEU A 71 -6.11 6.67 -12.55
N VAL A 72 -7.09 7.39 -13.07
CA VAL A 72 -8.31 7.71 -12.32
C VAL A 72 -9.42 6.84 -12.89
N ALA A 73 -10.00 5.97 -12.07
CA ALA A 73 -11.03 5.02 -12.50
C ALA A 73 -10.64 4.21 -13.75
N PHE A 74 -9.37 3.79 -13.85
CA PHE A 74 -8.79 3.05 -14.98
C PHE A 74 -8.63 3.84 -16.28
N GLU A 75 -8.78 5.17 -16.25
CA GLU A 75 -8.49 6.06 -17.37
C GLU A 75 -7.21 6.87 -17.10
N GLU A 76 -6.37 7.01 -18.13
CA GLU A 76 -5.16 7.83 -18.06
C GLU A 76 -5.54 9.32 -18.09
N GLN A 77 -5.16 10.04 -17.04
CA GLN A 77 -5.42 11.48 -16.90
C GLN A 77 -4.16 12.29 -17.23
N SER A 78 -4.35 13.55 -17.61
CA SER A 78 -3.23 14.50 -17.59
C SER A 78 -2.69 14.64 -16.17
N ASN A 79 -1.40 14.96 -16.03
CA ASN A 79 -0.78 15.16 -14.72
C ASN A 79 -1.56 16.19 -13.88
N ASP A 80 -1.98 17.31 -14.46
CA ASP A 80 -2.77 18.32 -13.76
C ASP A 80 -4.13 17.79 -13.27
N GLY A 81 -4.84 17.01 -14.11
CA GLY A 81 -6.10 16.38 -13.73
C GLY A 81 -5.91 15.37 -12.60
N PHE A 82 -4.85 14.57 -12.66
CA PHE A 82 -4.47 13.63 -11.62
C PHE A 82 -4.15 14.34 -10.28
N ILE A 83 -3.42 15.46 -10.32
CA ILE A 83 -3.08 16.23 -9.12
C ILE A 83 -4.30 16.95 -8.52
N GLN A 84 -5.24 17.42 -9.35
CA GLN A 84 -6.51 17.97 -8.88
C GLN A 84 -7.37 16.90 -8.20
N TRP A 85 -7.46 15.71 -8.80
CA TRP A 85 -8.13 14.56 -8.19
C TRP A 85 -7.45 14.17 -6.85
N CYS A 86 -6.12 14.16 -6.82
CA CYS A 86 -5.34 13.98 -5.60
C CYS A 86 -5.68 14.99 -4.51
N GLN A 87 -5.73 16.27 -4.86
CA GLN A 87 -6.08 17.31 -3.92
C GLN A 87 -7.49 17.11 -3.34
N GLN A 88 -8.45 16.63 -4.14
CA GLN A 88 -9.82 16.41 -3.70
C GLN A 88 -9.90 15.30 -2.65
N TRP A 89 -9.38 14.10 -2.92
CA TRP A 89 -9.47 13.00 -1.95
C TRP A 89 -8.61 13.26 -0.71
N VAL A 90 -7.48 13.98 -0.82
CA VAL A 90 -6.70 14.38 0.36
C VAL A 90 -7.54 15.31 1.25
N LYS A 91 -8.19 16.33 0.67
CA LYS A 91 -9.05 17.25 1.44
C LYS A 91 -10.20 16.51 2.12
N ASN A 92 -10.90 15.65 1.39
CA ASN A 92 -11.97 14.81 1.94
C ASN A 92 -11.45 13.98 3.13
N GLY A 93 -10.26 13.37 3.01
CA GLY A 93 -9.65 12.59 4.09
C GLY A 93 -9.28 13.43 5.31
N LEU A 94 -8.65 14.58 5.11
CA LEU A 94 -8.19 15.47 6.20
C LEU A 94 -9.33 15.96 7.09
N ASP A 95 -10.52 16.15 6.52
CA ASP A 95 -11.72 16.51 7.27
C ASP A 95 -12.12 15.40 8.24
N TRP A 96 -11.85 14.14 7.91
CA TRP A 96 -12.17 12.95 8.72
C TRP A 96 -11.01 12.40 9.54
N MET A 97 -9.88 13.12 9.59
CA MET A 97 -8.78 12.81 10.50
C MET A 97 -8.91 13.59 11.82
N GLU A 98 -8.46 12.96 12.90
CA GLU A 98 -8.34 13.58 14.22
C GLU A 98 -7.46 14.85 14.18
N ARG A 99 -7.48 15.65 15.26
CA ARG A 99 -6.65 16.86 15.35
C ARG A 99 -5.16 16.53 15.25
N ASP A 100 -4.75 15.45 15.92
CA ASP A 100 -3.37 14.98 15.98
C ASP A 100 -3.29 13.63 15.27
N ALA A 101 -3.00 13.66 13.97
CA ALA A 101 -3.11 12.51 13.08
C ALA A 101 -1.97 12.40 12.05
N SER A 102 -1.65 11.16 11.67
CA SER A 102 -0.59 10.84 10.71
C SER A 102 -1.14 10.56 9.32
N LEU A 103 -0.55 11.12 8.27
CA LEU A 103 -0.93 10.89 6.87
C LEU A 103 0.24 10.30 6.10
N TYR A 104 0.05 9.12 5.52
CA TYR A 104 1.02 8.41 4.69
C TYR A 104 0.47 8.26 3.28
N VAL A 105 1.27 8.64 2.28
CA VAL A 105 0.90 8.51 0.86
C VAL A 105 2.04 7.85 0.09
N TRP A 106 1.77 6.70 -0.50
CA TRP A 106 2.67 6.03 -1.43
C TRP A 106 2.60 6.68 -2.81
N LEU A 107 3.76 6.96 -3.40
CA LEU A 107 3.89 7.55 -4.74
C LEU A 107 5.12 7.01 -5.47
N GLY A 108 5.02 6.99 -6.80
CA GLY A 108 6.13 6.67 -7.71
C GLY A 108 6.75 7.93 -8.30
N ALA A 109 8.00 7.82 -8.72
CA ALA A 109 8.72 8.84 -9.48
C ALA A 109 9.06 8.28 -10.86
N ASP A 110 8.19 8.48 -11.86
CA ASP A 110 8.42 7.91 -13.20
C ASP A 110 9.61 8.60 -13.89
N GLN A 111 10.73 7.90 -13.97
CA GLN A 111 11.97 8.40 -14.57
C GLN A 111 11.84 8.74 -16.06
N ARG A 112 10.84 8.18 -16.76
CA ARG A 112 10.59 8.43 -18.18
C ARG A 112 9.75 9.68 -18.41
N ASN A 113 9.04 10.13 -17.38
CA ASN A 113 8.10 11.25 -17.47
C ASN A 113 8.38 12.31 -16.39
N GLY A 114 9.64 12.76 -16.31
CA GLY A 114 10.03 13.88 -15.46
C GLY A 114 9.81 13.67 -13.96
N PHE A 115 9.78 12.41 -13.49
CA PHE A 115 9.50 11.99 -12.11
C PHE A 115 8.05 12.21 -11.65
N GLN A 116 7.11 12.46 -12.56
CA GLN A 116 5.70 12.58 -12.23
C GLN A 116 5.14 11.28 -11.60
N PRO A 117 4.11 11.38 -10.73
CA PRO A 117 3.48 12.61 -10.23
C PRO A 117 4.10 13.12 -8.91
N LEU A 118 5.18 12.52 -8.42
CA LEU A 118 5.75 12.79 -7.10
C LEU A 118 6.02 14.28 -6.80
N PRO A 119 6.79 15.03 -7.63
CA PRO A 119 7.10 16.42 -7.30
C PRO A 119 5.86 17.31 -7.31
N ASP A 120 4.94 17.09 -8.24
CA ASP A 120 3.69 17.84 -8.37
C ASP A 120 2.78 17.61 -7.15
N PHE A 121 2.67 16.36 -6.70
CA PHE A 121 1.93 16.02 -5.48
C PHE A 121 2.56 16.70 -4.25
N MET A 122 3.89 16.67 -4.12
CA MET A 122 4.59 17.35 -3.01
C MET A 122 4.37 18.86 -3.03
N ILE A 123 4.30 19.49 -4.20
CA ILE A 123 4.00 20.92 -4.33
C ILE A 123 2.55 21.19 -3.92
N MET A 124 1.59 20.38 -4.39
CA MET A 124 0.18 20.47 -4.01
C MET A 124 -0.01 20.37 -2.48
N MET A 125 0.68 19.43 -1.82
CA MET A 125 0.61 19.25 -0.37
C MET A 125 1.09 20.46 0.44
N ARG A 126 1.96 21.33 -0.11
CA ARG A 126 2.42 22.55 0.59
C ARG A 126 1.30 23.56 0.85
N ALA A 127 0.20 23.47 0.11
CA ALA A 127 -0.96 24.33 0.27
C ALA A 127 -2.00 23.79 1.27
N LEU A 128 -1.80 22.58 1.80
CA LEU A 128 -2.73 21.93 2.72
C LEU A 128 -2.29 22.09 4.19
N PRO A 129 -3.22 22.01 5.16
CA PRO A 129 -2.92 22.24 6.58
C PRO A 129 -2.26 21.03 7.26
N VAL A 130 -1.16 20.54 6.68
CA VAL A 130 -0.34 19.45 7.21
C VAL A 130 1.14 19.80 7.12
N VAL A 131 1.96 19.16 7.94
CA VAL A 131 3.41 19.38 8.01
C VAL A 131 4.14 18.15 7.51
N SER A 132 5.11 18.31 6.61
CA SER A 132 5.96 17.20 6.19
C SER A 132 6.87 16.75 7.34
N ARG A 133 6.99 15.42 7.53
CA ARG A 133 7.80 14.83 8.61
C ARG A 133 8.92 13.97 8.10
N SER A 134 8.63 13.08 7.14
CA SER A 134 9.64 12.22 6.54
C SER A 134 9.34 11.94 5.08
N PHE A 135 10.39 11.81 4.30
CA PHE A 135 10.37 11.21 2.98
C PHE A 135 11.03 9.84 3.15
N ILE A 136 10.21 8.79 3.07
CA ILE A 136 10.61 7.40 3.23
C ILE A 136 10.74 6.73 1.86
N THR A 137 11.74 5.87 1.70
CA THR A 137 11.87 4.97 0.55
C THR A 137 11.80 3.53 1.03
N MET A 138 10.90 2.72 0.48
CA MET A 138 11.02 1.27 0.53
C MET A 138 11.86 0.80 -0.65
N ARG A 139 12.97 0.12 -0.37
CA ARG A 139 13.83 -0.46 -1.39
C ARG A 139 13.30 -1.84 -1.79
N ASN A 140 12.74 -1.95 -2.98
CA ASN A 140 12.41 -3.22 -3.61
C ASN A 140 13.67 -4.10 -3.74
N GLN A 141 13.53 -5.40 -3.49
CA GLN A 141 14.64 -6.34 -3.59
C GLN A 141 14.94 -6.73 -5.03
N ARG A 142 13.94 -6.65 -5.91
CA ARG A 142 14.06 -6.90 -7.34
C ARG A 142 13.71 -5.63 -8.11
N GLY A 143 14.42 -5.42 -9.21
CA GLY A 143 14.13 -4.41 -10.22
C GLY A 143 14.64 -4.89 -11.57
N TYR A 144 14.24 -4.22 -12.64
CA TYR A 144 14.72 -4.53 -13.98
C TYR A 144 16.11 -3.94 -14.18
N GLY A 145 17.07 -4.79 -14.52
CA GLY A 145 18.40 -4.35 -14.91
C GLY A 145 18.33 -3.47 -16.15
N THR A 146 19.14 -2.43 -16.20
CA THR A 146 19.18 -1.49 -17.34
C THR A 146 20.63 -1.28 -17.76
N GLN A 147 20.91 -1.32 -19.05
CA GLN A 147 22.30 -1.12 -19.56
C GLN A 147 22.73 0.35 -19.55
N ARG A 148 21.78 1.29 -19.65
CA ARG A 148 22.04 2.73 -19.82
C ARG A 148 21.56 3.60 -18.67
N ASN A 149 21.06 2.99 -17.59
CA ASN A 149 20.53 3.70 -16.43
C ASN A 149 20.74 2.88 -15.14
N TRP A 150 20.35 3.45 -14.00
CA TRP A 150 20.29 2.73 -12.73
C TRP A 150 19.02 1.91 -12.62
N MET A 151 19.14 0.71 -12.05
CA MET A 151 18.00 -0.16 -11.75
C MET A 151 17.02 0.56 -10.81
N ALA A 152 15.76 0.69 -11.24
CA ALA A 152 14.68 1.26 -10.42
C ALA A 152 14.24 0.25 -9.35
N VAL A 153 14.49 0.57 -8.08
CA VAL A 153 14.14 -0.26 -6.92
C VAL A 153 13.51 0.54 -5.78
N ARG A 154 12.99 1.74 -6.07
CA ARG A 154 12.47 2.63 -5.03
C ARG A 154 10.96 2.72 -5.13
N GLN A 155 10.30 2.62 -4.00
CA GLN A 155 8.92 3.05 -3.80
C GLN A 155 8.90 4.12 -2.73
N GLU A 156 8.36 5.28 -3.07
CA GLU A 156 8.37 6.42 -2.17
C GLU A 156 7.13 6.45 -1.30
N LEU A 157 7.33 6.90 -0.07
CA LEU A 157 6.29 7.07 0.92
C LEU A 157 6.49 8.44 1.58
N LEU A 158 5.53 9.32 1.36
CA LEU A 158 5.51 10.62 1.98
C LEU A 158 4.77 10.54 3.31
N TYR A 159 5.39 11.04 4.38
CA TYR A 159 4.78 11.12 5.70
C TYR A 159 4.55 12.59 6.10
N TYR A 160 3.29 12.93 6.32
CA TYR A 160 2.81 14.22 6.82
C TYR A 160 2.06 14.06 8.13
N THR A 161 1.92 15.15 8.89
CA THR A 161 1.13 15.18 10.13
C THR A 161 0.18 16.36 10.18
N LYS A 162 -0.99 16.10 10.75
CA LYS A 162 -1.92 17.13 11.26
C LYS A 162 -1.69 17.20 12.77
N GLY A 163 -1.40 18.39 13.30
CA GLY A 163 -1.08 18.56 14.73
C GLY A 163 0.20 17.80 15.14
N ASP A 164 0.16 17.23 16.35
CA ASP A 164 1.28 16.47 16.96
C ASP A 164 0.86 15.02 17.29
N PRO A 165 0.79 14.14 16.28
CA PRO A 165 0.33 12.76 16.46
C PRO A 165 1.33 11.91 17.24
N ILE A 166 0.81 10.80 17.77
CA ILE A 166 1.62 9.76 18.40
C ILE A 166 2.61 9.14 17.42
N PHE A 167 3.80 8.82 17.93
CA PHE A 167 4.81 8.05 17.21
C PHE A 167 5.47 7.02 18.14
N ASN A 168 5.07 5.76 18.01
CA ASN A 168 5.60 4.63 18.77
C ASN A 168 6.94 4.19 18.19
N VAL A 169 8.03 4.68 18.77
CA VAL A 169 9.40 4.41 18.31
C VAL A 169 9.76 2.93 18.24
N ASP A 170 9.09 2.08 19.04
CA ASP A 170 9.34 0.64 19.05
C ASP A 170 8.98 -0.02 17.70
N ALA A 171 8.05 0.55 16.94
CA ALA A 171 7.69 0.09 15.61
C ALA A 171 8.79 0.34 14.55
N GLU A 172 9.77 1.19 14.86
CA GLU A 172 10.88 1.51 13.95
C GLU A 172 11.98 0.44 13.98
N TYR A 173 12.05 -0.37 15.04
CA TYR A 173 13.09 -1.41 15.15
C TYR A 173 12.86 -2.52 14.12
N THR A 174 13.94 -2.91 13.46
CA THR A 174 13.98 -3.98 12.47
C THR A 174 14.40 -5.30 13.11
N ASP A 175 14.47 -6.35 12.31
CA ASP A 175 15.09 -7.64 12.69
C ASP A 175 16.59 -7.67 12.38
N ILE A 176 17.17 -6.57 11.90
CA ILE A 176 18.59 -6.49 11.50
C ILE A 176 19.42 -6.19 12.76
N PRO A 177 20.34 -7.09 13.17
CA PRO A 177 21.17 -6.87 14.34
C PRO A 177 22.09 -5.67 14.19
N LYS A 178 22.36 -4.97 15.29
CA LYS A 178 23.39 -3.95 15.35
C LYS A 178 24.76 -4.61 15.28
N ILE A 179 25.40 -4.53 14.12
CA ILE A 179 26.83 -4.82 14.00
C ILE A 179 27.60 -3.54 14.38
N LEU A 180 27.57 -3.17 15.66
CA LEU A 180 28.40 -2.10 16.20
C LEU A 180 29.77 -2.69 16.54
N ARG A 181 30.67 -2.74 15.56
CA ARG A 181 32.11 -2.89 15.84
C ARG A 181 32.78 -1.54 15.61
N GLY A 182 33.49 -1.02 16.62
CA GLY A 182 34.48 0.05 16.44
C GLY A 182 34.05 1.50 16.67
N TYR A 183 32.81 1.79 17.10
CA TYR A 183 32.40 3.15 17.47
C TYR A 183 32.53 3.40 18.98
N TYR A 184 33.66 4.00 19.36
CA TYR A 184 33.96 4.40 20.74
C TYR A 184 33.81 5.92 20.89
N LYS A 185 33.20 6.37 21.99
CA LYS A 185 33.17 7.79 22.34
C LYS A 185 33.62 7.99 23.78
N LYS A 186 34.45 9.01 23.99
CA LYS A 186 34.84 9.44 25.35
C LYS A 186 33.68 10.20 25.98
N VAL A 187 33.12 9.65 27.05
CA VAL A 187 32.13 10.33 27.90
C VAL A 187 32.70 10.37 29.31
N ASN A 188 32.78 11.57 29.91
CA ASN A 188 33.39 11.79 31.23
C ASN A 188 34.79 11.16 31.40
N GLY A 189 35.61 11.20 30.35
CA GLY A 189 36.96 10.62 30.36
C GLY A 189 37.04 9.11 30.15
N ARG A 190 35.92 8.37 30.21
CA ARG A 190 35.88 6.93 29.97
C ARG A 190 35.57 6.63 28.50
N LEU A 191 36.31 5.70 27.91
CA LEU A 191 35.99 5.16 26.59
C LEU A 191 34.78 4.23 26.79
N THR A 192 33.63 4.63 26.27
CA THR A 192 32.41 3.83 26.32
C THR A 192 32.08 3.36 24.91
N GLU A 193 31.83 2.07 24.78
CA GLU A 193 31.30 1.48 23.56
C GLU A 193 29.81 1.85 23.47
N ASN A 194 29.36 2.31 22.30
CA ASN A 194 27.99 2.83 22.10
C ASN A 194 26.87 1.81 22.43
N ALA A 195 27.21 0.53 22.64
CA ALA A 195 26.28 -0.51 23.06
C ALA A 195 25.53 -0.15 24.36
N GLU A 196 26.16 0.59 25.29
CA GLU A 196 25.59 0.92 26.61
C GLU A 196 24.42 1.93 26.59
N ARG A 197 24.09 2.54 25.44
CA ARG A 197 23.01 3.55 25.33
C ARG A 197 21.83 3.15 24.45
N SER A 198 21.90 1.98 23.82
CA SER A 198 20.84 1.54 22.91
C SER A 198 19.88 0.60 23.63
N ASN A 199 18.61 0.99 23.75
CA ASN A 199 17.55 0.15 24.33
C ASN A 199 17.16 -1.07 23.46
N SER A 200 17.86 -1.35 22.36
CA SER A 200 17.56 -2.48 21.47
C SER A 200 18.83 -3.03 20.80
N GLU A 201 18.83 -4.34 20.58
CA GLU A 201 19.87 -5.11 19.87
C GLU A 201 19.82 -4.90 18.35
N ASN A 202 18.71 -4.40 17.81
CA ASN A 202 18.50 -4.26 16.36
C ASN A 202 18.50 -2.80 15.91
N ILE A 203 18.87 -2.54 14.64
CA ILE A 203 18.84 -1.20 14.06
C ILE A 203 17.40 -0.72 13.84
N ARG A 204 17.23 0.59 13.84
CA ARG A 204 16.01 1.24 13.37
C ARG A 204 15.99 1.29 11.84
N ALA A 205 14.80 1.24 11.26
CA ALA A 205 14.62 1.27 9.81
C ALA A 205 15.03 2.61 9.19
N GLY A 206 14.95 3.71 9.97
CA GLY A 206 15.13 5.06 9.44
C GLY A 206 14.09 5.37 8.36
N ASN A 207 14.46 6.24 7.42
CA ASN A 207 13.63 6.61 6.28
C ASN A 207 14.04 5.88 4.98
N VAL A 208 14.89 4.85 5.05
CA VAL A 208 15.20 3.99 3.90
C VAL A 208 15.04 2.55 4.34
N TRP A 209 13.91 1.96 4.01
CA TRP A 209 13.55 0.61 4.41
C TRP A 209 14.14 -0.41 3.45
N VAL A 210 15.11 -1.17 3.96
CA VAL A 210 15.81 -2.25 3.22
C VAL A 210 15.43 -3.64 3.73
N ASP A 211 14.64 -3.71 4.80
CA ASP A 211 14.30 -4.94 5.54
C ASP A 211 12.92 -5.51 5.16
N ILE A 212 12.28 -4.93 4.15
CA ILE A 212 10.96 -5.31 3.66
C ILE A 212 11.10 -5.92 2.27
N GLN A 213 10.57 -7.13 2.11
CA GLN A 213 10.49 -7.85 0.85
C GLN A 213 9.20 -7.43 0.12
N GLN A 214 9.30 -7.13 -1.19
CA GLN A 214 8.12 -6.90 -2.02
C GLN A 214 7.30 -8.20 -2.19
N VAL A 215 5.97 -8.08 -2.34
CA VAL A 215 5.09 -9.23 -2.58
C VAL A 215 5.33 -9.78 -3.99
N PHE A 216 5.44 -11.10 -4.11
CA PHE A 216 5.47 -11.81 -5.39
C PHE A 216 4.67 -13.11 -5.30
N TYR A 217 4.33 -13.73 -6.43
CA TYR A 217 3.35 -14.83 -6.51
C TYR A 217 3.62 -16.06 -5.62
N ARG A 218 4.85 -16.24 -5.09
CA ARG A 218 5.20 -17.38 -4.23
C ARG A 218 5.12 -17.10 -2.73
N VAL A 219 4.96 -15.84 -2.29
CA VAL A 219 4.83 -15.55 -0.85
C VAL A 219 3.40 -15.82 -0.39
N GLU A 220 3.24 -16.29 0.84
CA GLU A 220 1.91 -16.64 1.38
C GLU A 220 0.94 -15.45 1.38
N GLU A 221 1.45 -14.25 1.66
CA GLU A 221 0.61 -13.04 1.71
C GLU A 221 0.07 -12.61 0.35
N ASN A 222 0.54 -13.19 -0.76
CA ASN A 222 0.10 -12.79 -2.09
C ASN A 222 -1.40 -13.07 -2.28
N VAL A 223 -2.09 -12.08 -2.84
CA VAL A 223 -3.47 -12.21 -3.32
C VAL A 223 -3.44 -12.16 -4.84
N SER A 224 -3.65 -13.31 -5.47
CA SER A 224 -3.67 -13.38 -6.94
C SER A 224 -4.79 -12.50 -7.52
N GLY A 225 -4.55 -11.94 -8.71
CA GLY A 225 -5.40 -10.92 -9.32
C GLY A 225 -5.09 -9.48 -8.95
N CYS A 226 -4.48 -9.23 -7.78
CA CYS A 226 -4.06 -7.90 -7.34
C CYS A 226 -2.69 -7.52 -7.93
N TYR A 227 -2.60 -6.40 -8.62
CA TYR A 227 -1.43 -6.05 -9.44
C TYR A 227 -0.36 -5.22 -8.72
N ALA A 228 -0.73 -4.45 -7.70
CA ALA A 228 0.17 -3.57 -6.94
C ALA A 228 0.06 -3.75 -5.41
N GLN A 229 -0.03 -5.01 -4.94
CA GLN A 229 -0.17 -5.26 -3.50
C GLN A 229 1.07 -4.79 -2.71
N LYS A 230 0.85 -3.90 -1.74
CA LYS A 230 1.87 -3.52 -0.74
C LYS A 230 2.15 -4.66 0.26
N PRO A 231 3.41 -4.87 0.68
CA PRO A 231 3.75 -5.87 1.70
C PRO A 231 3.09 -5.59 3.05
N LEU A 232 2.60 -6.60 3.73
CA LEU A 232 1.97 -6.43 5.05
C LEU A 232 2.94 -5.81 6.07
N LYS A 233 4.24 -6.15 5.99
CA LYS A 233 5.28 -5.64 6.90
C LYS A 233 5.41 -4.11 6.85
N CYS A 234 5.26 -3.48 5.67
CA CYS A 234 5.37 -2.03 5.57
C CYS A 234 4.16 -1.33 6.20
N ILE A 235 2.96 -1.86 6.00
CA ILE A 235 1.74 -1.30 6.55
C ILE A 235 1.64 -1.54 8.06
N ASP A 236 2.03 -2.72 8.56
CA ASP A 236 2.08 -3.01 10.00
C ASP A 236 3.05 -2.06 10.73
N ARG A 237 4.23 -1.78 10.15
CA ARG A 237 5.16 -0.77 10.68
C ARG A 237 4.49 0.60 10.81
N ILE A 238 3.80 1.06 9.77
CA ILE A 238 3.10 2.37 9.77
C ILE A 238 2.00 2.40 10.82
N VAL A 239 1.13 1.38 10.84
CA VAL A 239 0.00 1.28 11.78
C VAL A 239 0.51 1.28 13.21
N ARG A 240 1.54 0.49 13.54
CA ARG A 240 2.09 0.45 14.90
C ARG A 240 2.79 1.74 15.30
N ALA A 241 3.51 2.38 14.39
CA ALA A 241 4.17 3.66 14.65
C ALA A 241 3.14 4.76 14.94
N SER A 242 2.05 4.83 14.18
CA SER A 242 1.11 5.97 14.22
C SER A 242 -0.21 5.70 14.94
N SER A 243 -0.34 4.60 15.68
CA SER A 243 -1.60 4.28 16.37
C SER A 243 -1.42 3.38 17.60
N ASN A 244 -2.40 3.42 18.50
CA ASN A 244 -2.55 2.45 19.58
C ASN A 244 -3.67 1.46 19.26
N VAL A 245 -3.74 0.37 20.03
CA VAL A 245 -4.82 -0.63 19.93
C VAL A 245 -6.19 0.06 20.04
N GLY A 246 -7.14 -0.36 19.21
CA GLY A 246 -8.50 0.18 19.15
C GLY A 246 -8.66 1.47 18.32
N HIS A 247 -7.58 2.17 17.99
CA HIS A 247 -7.65 3.34 17.12
C HIS A 247 -8.15 2.98 15.71
N LEU A 248 -8.73 3.98 15.03
CA LEU A 248 -9.20 3.87 13.66
C LEU A 248 -8.13 4.34 12.67
N ILE A 249 -7.86 3.52 11.67
CA ILE A 249 -7.04 3.82 10.49
C ILE A 249 -7.95 3.93 9.27
N VAL A 250 -7.65 4.86 8.36
CA VAL A 250 -8.38 5.01 7.10
C VAL A 250 -7.49 4.75 5.89
N ASP A 251 -8.05 4.08 4.87
CA ASP A 251 -7.38 3.79 3.60
C ASP A 251 -8.37 3.88 2.43
N PHE A 252 -8.22 4.88 1.56
CA PHE A 252 -9.11 5.09 0.43
C PHE A 252 -8.81 4.25 -0.82
N PHE A 253 -7.83 3.34 -0.77
CA PHE A 253 -7.41 2.54 -1.91
C PHE A 253 -7.22 1.08 -1.50
N ALA A 254 -8.31 0.43 -1.12
CA ALA A 254 -8.30 -0.89 -0.47
C ALA A 254 -7.53 -1.94 -1.28
N HIS A 255 -7.80 -2.04 -2.59
CA HIS A 255 -7.17 -3.00 -3.49
C HIS A 255 -7.16 -4.42 -2.90
N SER A 256 -5.99 -4.96 -2.55
CA SER A 256 -5.84 -6.29 -1.92
C SER A 256 -6.23 -6.36 -0.43
N GLY A 257 -6.63 -5.24 0.20
CA GLY A 257 -7.00 -5.17 1.62
C GLY A 257 -5.82 -5.24 2.60
N THR A 258 -4.60 -4.85 2.20
CA THR A 258 -3.41 -4.96 3.09
C THR A 258 -3.57 -4.10 4.36
N THR A 259 -4.08 -2.87 4.27
CA THR A 259 -4.31 -2.02 5.46
C THR A 259 -5.40 -2.58 6.37
N LEU A 260 -6.48 -3.12 5.78
CA LEU A 260 -7.54 -3.81 6.52
C LEU A 260 -6.97 -4.98 7.33
N LEU A 261 -6.20 -5.85 6.68
CA LEU A 261 -5.58 -7.00 7.33
C LEU A 261 -4.55 -6.60 8.40
N ALA A 262 -3.70 -5.59 8.13
CA ALA A 262 -2.74 -5.09 9.10
C ALA A 262 -3.43 -4.56 10.35
N CYS A 263 -4.56 -3.87 10.19
CA CYS A 263 -5.36 -3.39 11.31
C CYS A 263 -5.98 -4.53 12.12
N GLU A 264 -6.55 -5.54 11.47
CA GLU A 264 -7.08 -6.74 12.16
C GLU A 264 -5.99 -7.42 13.01
N VAL A 265 -4.84 -7.74 12.39
CA VAL A 265 -3.70 -8.40 13.07
C VAL A 265 -3.21 -7.58 14.26
N SER A 266 -3.18 -6.26 14.11
CA SER A 266 -2.69 -5.34 15.14
C SER A 266 -3.79 -4.85 16.09
N LYS A 267 -5.03 -5.34 16.00
CA LYS A 267 -6.18 -4.94 16.84
C LYS A 267 -6.53 -3.46 16.74
N ARG A 268 -6.45 -2.88 15.55
CA ARG A 268 -6.97 -1.56 15.18
C ARG A 268 -8.23 -1.73 14.33
N ARG A 269 -9.06 -0.68 14.24
CA ARG A 269 -10.15 -0.63 13.28
C ARG A 269 -9.63 -0.06 11.96
N CYS A 270 -10.23 -0.48 10.86
CA CYS A 270 -9.90 0.01 9.52
C CYS A 270 -11.18 0.33 8.78
N PHE A 271 -11.30 1.57 8.32
CA PHE A 271 -12.31 1.96 7.35
C PHE A 271 -11.61 2.15 6.02
N THR A 272 -11.98 1.34 5.04
CA THR A 272 -11.36 1.38 3.72
C THR A 272 -12.40 1.43 2.62
N LEU A 273 -12.02 1.99 1.47
CA LEU A 273 -12.86 1.95 0.28
C LEU A 273 -12.05 1.61 -0.97
N ASP A 274 -12.76 1.14 -1.98
CA ASP A 274 -12.27 1.04 -3.35
C ASP A 274 -13.43 1.41 -4.29
N VAL A 275 -13.13 1.99 -5.45
CA VAL A 275 -14.18 2.29 -6.44
C VAL A 275 -14.66 1.01 -7.14
N ASP A 276 -13.83 -0.02 -7.14
CA ASP A 276 -14.09 -1.31 -7.78
C ASP A 276 -14.72 -2.30 -6.80
N PRO A 277 -15.94 -2.83 -7.08
CA PRO A 277 -16.58 -3.83 -6.23
C PRO A 277 -15.77 -5.12 -6.10
N ILE A 278 -14.94 -5.48 -7.10
CA ILE A 278 -14.11 -6.68 -7.04
C ILE A 278 -13.01 -6.54 -5.99
N PHE A 279 -12.33 -5.38 -5.93
CA PHE A 279 -11.31 -5.14 -4.91
C PHE A 279 -11.92 -5.00 -3.52
N CYS A 280 -13.11 -4.43 -3.40
CA CYS A 280 -13.88 -4.47 -2.15
C CYS A 280 -14.13 -5.91 -1.68
N GLU A 281 -14.62 -6.78 -2.58
CA GLU A 281 -14.89 -8.17 -2.27
C GLU A 281 -13.61 -8.94 -1.89
N ILE A 282 -12.51 -8.72 -2.62
CA ILE A 282 -11.21 -9.31 -2.31
C ILE A 282 -10.74 -8.91 -0.91
N ALA A 283 -10.84 -7.63 -0.55
CA ALA A 283 -10.45 -7.14 0.77
C ALA A 283 -11.25 -7.81 1.89
N ILE A 284 -12.58 -7.92 1.74
CA ILE A 284 -13.44 -8.58 2.74
C ILE A 284 -13.11 -10.07 2.84
N ARG A 285 -12.99 -10.77 1.71
CA ARG A 285 -12.63 -12.20 1.69
C ARG A 285 -11.26 -12.46 2.30
N ARG A 286 -10.30 -11.54 2.13
CA ARG A 286 -8.96 -11.69 2.71
C ARG A 286 -9.01 -11.61 4.23
N LEU A 287 -9.78 -10.67 4.77
CA LEU A 287 -10.04 -10.58 6.20
C LEU A 287 -10.69 -11.87 6.73
N GLU A 288 -11.73 -12.36 6.06
CA GLU A 288 -12.44 -13.59 6.45
C GLU A 288 -11.54 -14.83 6.38
N ASN A 289 -10.73 -14.96 5.32
CA ASN A 289 -9.76 -16.03 5.15
C ASN A 289 -8.72 -16.02 6.28
N TYR A 290 -8.19 -14.85 6.63
CA TYR A 290 -7.26 -14.73 7.75
C TYR A 290 -7.89 -15.19 9.07
N ARG A 291 -9.13 -14.76 9.36
CA ARG A 291 -9.84 -15.18 10.59
C ARG A 291 -10.10 -16.68 10.64
N GLN A 292 -10.43 -17.29 9.50
CA GLN A 292 -10.74 -18.72 9.41
C GLN A 292 -9.49 -19.61 9.45
N THR A 293 -8.39 -19.17 8.84
CA THR A 293 -7.25 -20.05 8.53
C THR A 293 -5.92 -19.57 9.11
N GLY A 294 -5.83 -18.32 9.57
CA GLY A 294 -4.59 -17.65 9.96
C GLY A 294 -3.71 -17.21 8.79
N ARG A 295 -4.11 -17.47 7.53
CA ARG A 295 -3.29 -17.18 6.35
C ARG A 295 -3.43 -15.74 5.88
N LEU A 296 -2.33 -15.16 5.42
CA LEU A 296 -2.27 -13.76 5.00
C LEU A 296 -2.73 -13.51 3.54
N GLY A 297 -2.88 -14.58 2.76
CA GLY A 297 -3.26 -14.56 1.35
C GLY A 297 -3.57 -15.97 0.83
N TRP A 298 -3.49 -16.15 -0.48
CA TRP A 298 -3.80 -17.41 -1.17
C TRP A 298 -2.62 -17.87 -2.01
N GLN A 299 -1.64 -18.52 -1.37
CA GLN A 299 -0.53 -19.13 -2.10
C GLN A 299 -1.06 -20.16 -3.12
N ASN A 300 -0.80 -19.93 -4.41
CA ASN A 300 -1.22 -20.76 -5.54
C ASN A 300 -2.75 -20.92 -5.72
N SER A 301 -3.55 -20.03 -5.14
CA SER A 301 -5.02 -20.06 -5.17
C SER A 301 -5.55 -18.63 -5.35
N HIS A 302 -6.84 -18.39 -5.17
CA HIS A 302 -7.46 -17.08 -5.30
C HIS A 302 -8.69 -16.89 -4.40
N PRO A 303 -9.12 -15.64 -4.14
CA PRO A 303 -10.26 -15.34 -3.25
C PRO A 303 -11.60 -15.93 -3.69
N PHE A 304 -11.73 -16.37 -4.95
CA PHE A 304 -12.98 -16.86 -5.55
C PHE A 304 -12.94 -18.36 -5.87
N GLU A 305 -11.99 -19.13 -5.32
CA GLU A 305 -11.82 -20.54 -5.69
C GLU A 305 -13.03 -21.41 -5.31
N GLY A 306 -13.80 -21.02 -4.30
CA GLY A 306 -15.05 -21.70 -3.93
C GLY A 306 -16.22 -21.42 -4.89
N ASP A 307 -16.15 -20.34 -5.67
CA ASP A 307 -17.24 -19.88 -6.53
C ASP A 307 -17.04 -20.28 -8.00
N LEU A 308 -15.79 -20.35 -8.44
CA LEU A 308 -15.44 -20.64 -9.82
C LEU A 308 -14.99 -22.09 -9.99
N SER A 309 -15.54 -22.76 -11.00
CA SER A 309 -15.02 -24.06 -11.47
C SER A 309 -13.87 -23.91 -12.48
N THR A 310 -13.66 -22.71 -13.01
CA THR A 310 -12.65 -22.38 -14.02
C THR A 310 -11.23 -22.52 -13.48
N GLN A 311 -10.36 -23.16 -14.27
CA GLN A 311 -8.92 -23.14 -14.06
C GLN A 311 -8.27 -22.04 -14.89
N PHE A 312 -7.41 -21.26 -14.26
CA PHE A 312 -6.56 -20.23 -14.83
C PHE A 312 -5.14 -20.76 -14.94
N ALA A 313 -4.48 -20.46 -16.06
CA ALA A 313 -3.08 -20.79 -16.21
C ALA A 313 -2.25 -20.00 -15.18
N PRO A 314 -1.26 -20.63 -14.51
CA PRO A 314 -0.33 -19.89 -13.68
C PRO A 314 0.39 -18.82 -14.52
N PRO A 315 0.78 -17.68 -13.93
CA PRO A 315 1.57 -16.68 -14.65
C PRO A 315 2.82 -17.35 -15.22
N PRO A 316 3.26 -16.98 -16.44
CA PRO A 316 4.46 -17.56 -17.04
C PRO A 316 5.64 -17.41 -16.07
N GLU A 317 6.42 -18.48 -15.89
CA GLU A 317 7.66 -18.42 -15.14
C GLU A 317 8.64 -17.54 -15.93
N THR A 318 8.64 -16.22 -15.64
CA THR A 318 9.59 -15.23 -16.16
C THR A 318 9.88 -15.38 -17.66
N VAL A 319 9.15 -14.66 -18.50
CA VAL A 319 9.72 -14.34 -19.82
C VAL A 319 10.87 -13.38 -19.55
N GLU A 320 12.10 -13.89 -19.62
CA GLU A 320 13.25 -13.06 -19.96
C GLU A 320 12.96 -12.54 -21.38
N ASP A 321 12.34 -11.37 -21.47
CA ASP A 321 12.39 -10.61 -22.72
C ASP A 321 13.85 -10.22 -22.90
N GLY A 322 14.58 -11.08 -23.60
CA GLY A 322 15.90 -10.76 -24.12
C GLY A 322 15.75 -9.50 -24.97
N ASP A 323 16.63 -8.53 -24.74
CA ASP A 323 16.80 -7.37 -25.60
C ASP A 323 17.00 -7.87 -27.05
N ASP A 324 15.93 -7.85 -27.86
CA ASP A 324 16.05 -8.00 -29.30
C ASP A 324 16.18 -6.59 -29.90
N ASP A 325 17.44 -6.21 -30.05
CA ASP A 325 17.93 -5.03 -30.76
C ASP A 325 17.58 -5.17 -32.25
N SER A 326 16.33 -4.88 -32.62
CA SER A 326 16.00 -4.62 -34.02
C SER A 326 14.99 -3.48 -34.17
N SER A 327 15.48 -2.42 -34.77
CA SER A 327 14.73 -1.27 -35.27
C SER A 327 13.50 -1.69 -36.08
N THR A 328 12.31 -1.64 -35.48
CA THR A 328 11.07 -1.36 -36.23
C THR A 328 10.04 -0.71 -35.32
N GLN A 329 9.53 0.44 -35.75
CA GLN A 329 8.36 1.09 -35.17
C GLN A 329 7.19 0.10 -35.12
N ARG A 330 6.87 -0.38 -33.92
CA ARG A 330 5.53 -0.88 -33.61
C ARG A 330 5.01 -0.10 -32.42
N SER A 331 3.80 0.44 -32.59
CA SER A 331 3.00 1.04 -31.53
C SER A 331 2.72 -0.01 -30.46
N VAL A 332 3.47 0.04 -29.37
CA VAL A 332 3.25 -0.79 -28.19
C VAL A 332 2.37 -0.01 -27.22
N VAL A 333 1.20 -0.56 -26.96
CA VAL A 333 0.22 -0.18 -25.93
C VAL A 333 0.95 0.00 -24.58
N PRO A 334 0.61 1.00 -23.75
CA PRO A 334 1.43 1.33 -22.59
C PRO A 334 1.35 0.20 -21.56
N GLN A 335 2.47 -0.48 -21.35
CA GLN A 335 2.71 -1.18 -20.09
C GLN A 335 2.83 -0.10 -19.01
N SER A 336 1.77 0.06 -18.22
CA SER A 336 1.79 0.75 -16.95
C SER A 336 2.75 0.02 -16.02
N SER A 337 4.03 0.33 -16.16
CA SER A 337 5.03 0.13 -15.14
C SER A 337 4.66 1.02 -13.95
N LEU A 338 3.74 0.51 -13.14
CA LEU A 338 3.55 0.92 -11.75
C LEU A 338 4.89 0.66 -11.06
N PHE A 339 5.68 1.72 -10.92
CA PHE A 339 6.94 1.72 -10.17
C PHE A 339 6.68 1.65 -8.66
#